data_AF-A0AA46BP01-F1
#
_entry.id   AF-A0AA46BP01-F1
#
_cell.length_a   1.000
_cell.length_b   1.000
_cell.length_c   1.000
_cell.angle_alpha   90.00
_cell.angle_beta   90.00
_cell.angle_gamma   90.00
#
_symmetry.space_group_name_H-M   'P 1'
#
loop_
_entity.id
_entity.type
_entity.pdbx_description
1 polymer ?
#
loop_
_entity_poly.entity_id
_entity_poly.type
_entity_poly.pdbx_seq_one_letter_code
_entity_poly.pdbx_strand_id
1 'polypeptide(L)'
;MAQPMNNRAKMAATAALALLISLTGCSVPDQGTVTAAHGSALPAVTPASGEDHAALNSAAKKGQFYLQDCDKSLVQRPSSFTLACADSNSALDSVKWDNWGDTQATGSAVLRENSCVPNCAEGKPVSYPVRIKATGALTANGAGAYTSIEITYTDKVPEGQDKTTVWSARR
;
A
#
# COMPACT_ATOMS: atom_id res chain seq x y z
N MET A 1 34.21 8.98 -26.64
CA MET A 1 33.69 9.49 -27.93
C MET A 1 32.17 9.44 -27.80
N ALA A 2 31.47 10.34 -27.10
CA ALA A 2 31.37 11.79 -27.24
C ALA A 2 31.11 12.21 -28.69
N GLN A 3 29.84 12.44 -29.07
CA GLN A 3 29.32 13.62 -29.79
C GLN A 3 27.82 13.48 -30.21
N PRO A 4 27.10 14.59 -30.54
CA PRO A 4 26.02 15.06 -29.66
C PRO A 4 24.75 15.59 -30.40
N MET A 5 23.91 16.29 -29.62
CA MET A 5 23.09 17.47 -29.98
C MET A 5 21.65 17.31 -30.52
N ASN A 6 20.74 17.74 -29.63
CA ASN A 6 19.64 18.70 -29.82
C ASN A 6 18.58 18.45 -30.90
N ASN A 7 17.33 18.49 -30.46
CA ASN A 7 16.35 19.34 -31.14
C ASN A 7 15.61 20.25 -30.16
N ARG A 8 15.63 21.54 -30.48
CA ARG A 8 14.97 22.63 -29.78
C ARG A 8 13.50 22.67 -30.23
N ALA A 9 12.57 22.84 -29.30
CA ALA A 9 11.28 23.45 -29.58
C ALA A 9 10.99 24.50 -28.51
N LYS A 10 11.00 25.77 -28.93
CA LYS A 10 10.45 26.92 -28.21
C LYS A 10 8.99 27.07 -28.64
N MET A 11 8.08 27.41 -27.72
CA MET A 11 6.81 28.14 -27.88
C MET A 11 6.01 27.96 -26.57
N ALA A 12 5.18 28.84 -26.05
CA ALA A 12 5.03 30.29 -26.04
C ALA A 12 3.83 30.54 -25.08
N ALA A 13 3.98 31.52 -24.20
CA ALA A 13 2.96 32.34 -23.55
C ALA A 13 1.56 31.75 -23.20
N THR A 14 1.29 31.65 -21.90
CA THR A 14 -0.03 31.99 -21.33
C THR A 14 0.18 32.91 -20.12
N ALA A 15 -0.22 34.17 -20.28
CA ALA A 15 -0.26 35.17 -19.24
C ALA A 15 -1.41 34.86 -18.27
N ALA A 16 -1.11 34.72 -16.98
CA ALA A 16 -2.11 34.73 -15.92
C ALA A 16 -1.97 36.02 -15.12
N LEU A 17 -3.05 36.79 -15.14
CA LEU A 17 -3.23 38.10 -14.54
C LEU A 17 -3.19 37.98 -13.00
N ALA A 18 -2.14 38.50 -12.37
CA ALA A 18 -2.07 38.61 -10.91
C ALA A 18 -2.68 39.96 -10.49
N LEU A 19 -3.89 39.93 -9.93
CA LEU A 19 -4.53 41.11 -9.35
C LEU A 19 -4.06 41.27 -7.89
N LEU A 20 -3.38 42.37 -7.62
CA LEU A 20 -3.00 42.85 -6.29
C LEU A 20 -4.24 43.36 -5.55
N ILE A 21 -4.50 42.86 -4.34
CA ILE A 21 -5.36 43.54 -3.35
C ILE A 21 -4.59 43.59 -2.03
N SER A 22 -4.28 44.82 -1.64
CA SER A 22 -3.55 45.21 -0.43
C SER A 22 -4.46 45.53 0.75
N LEU A 23 -4.05 45.01 1.91
CA LEU A 23 -4.15 45.49 3.31
C LEU A 23 -5.47 46.04 3.88
N THR A 24 -5.94 45.38 4.95
CA THR A 24 -6.35 46.08 6.19
C THR A 24 -6.06 45.19 7.39
N GLY A 25 -5.22 45.69 8.31
CA GLY A 25 -4.90 45.02 9.57
C GLY A 25 -5.89 45.37 10.68
N CYS A 26 -6.00 44.48 11.66
CA CYS A 26 -6.41 44.83 13.01
C CYS A 26 -5.39 44.22 13.98
N SER A 27 -4.72 45.08 14.73
CA SER A 27 -3.88 44.73 15.87
C SER A 27 -4.75 44.18 17.01
N VAL A 28 -4.25 43.18 17.74
CA VAL A 28 -4.79 42.81 19.07
C VAL A 28 -3.62 42.68 20.05
N PRO A 29 -3.70 43.31 21.24
CA PRO A 29 -2.58 43.43 22.17
C PRO A 29 -2.38 42.23 23.11
N ASP A 30 -1.25 42.37 23.79
CA ASP A 30 -0.45 41.54 24.69
C ASP A 30 -1.11 41.07 26.00
N GLN A 31 -0.60 39.92 26.48
CA GLN A 31 -0.51 39.41 27.86
C GLN A 31 -1.78 39.12 28.69
N GLY A 32 -1.98 37.81 28.92
CA GLY A 32 -2.71 37.26 30.05
C GLY A 32 -1.86 36.18 30.73
N THR A 33 -1.40 36.47 31.94
CA THR A 33 -0.82 35.57 32.93
C THR A 33 -1.73 34.37 33.20
N VAL A 34 -1.21 33.14 33.04
CA VAL A 34 -1.91 31.92 33.48
C VAL A 34 -1.52 31.59 34.92
N THR A 35 -2.32 32.08 35.86
CA THR A 35 -2.44 31.49 37.19
C THR A 35 -3.86 30.98 37.35
N ALA A 36 -4.02 29.64 37.38
CA ALA A 36 -4.93 28.91 38.28
C ALA A 36 -5.14 27.49 37.75
N ALA A 37 -4.62 26.53 38.51
CA ALA A 37 -5.11 25.17 38.49
C ALA A 37 -6.61 25.14 38.83
N HIS A 38 -7.42 24.53 37.98
CA HIS A 38 -8.65 23.85 38.37
C HIS A 38 -8.76 22.61 37.49
N GLY A 39 -8.73 21.43 38.14
CA GLY A 39 -8.85 20.15 37.47
C GLY A 39 -10.17 20.04 36.71
N SER A 40 -10.09 19.57 35.48
CA SER A 40 -11.21 19.01 34.74
C SER A 40 -10.63 17.86 33.94
N ALA A 41 -10.96 16.65 34.37
CA ALA A 41 -10.52 15.41 33.75
C ALA A 41 -10.95 15.40 32.28
N LEU A 42 -9.98 15.25 31.38
CA LEU A 42 -10.24 14.99 29.97
C LEU A 42 -10.96 13.64 29.84
N PRO A 43 -12.01 13.49 29.02
CA PRO A 43 -12.51 12.18 28.66
C PRO A 43 -11.40 11.43 27.91
N ALA A 44 -11.11 10.22 28.36
CA ALA A 44 -10.16 9.33 27.71
C ALA A 44 -10.65 9.03 26.29
N VAL A 45 -9.92 9.49 25.29
CA VAL A 45 -10.13 9.11 23.89
C VAL A 45 -9.80 7.64 23.79
N THR A 46 -10.83 6.80 23.66
CA THR A 46 -10.66 5.35 23.47
C THR A 46 -10.17 5.12 22.04
N PRO A 47 -9.03 4.45 21.79
CA PRO A 47 -8.67 4.06 20.44
C PRO A 47 -9.68 3.01 19.96
N ALA A 48 -10.49 3.36 18.96
CA ALA A 48 -11.25 2.40 18.16
C ALA A 48 -10.27 1.63 17.27
N SER A 49 -9.59 0.66 17.87
CA SER A 49 -8.74 -0.32 17.16
C SER A 49 -9.21 -1.69 17.58
N GLY A 50 -10.20 -2.25 16.88
CA GLY A 50 -10.68 -3.59 17.21
C GLY A 50 -11.71 -4.21 16.27
N GLU A 51 -12.37 -3.41 15.43
CA GLU A 51 -13.51 -3.92 14.64
C GLU A 51 -13.06 -4.77 13.44
N ASP A 52 -11.92 -4.47 12.83
CA ASP A 52 -11.41 -5.24 11.69
C ASP A 52 -10.72 -6.56 12.09
N HIS A 53 -10.23 -6.66 13.32
CA HIS A 53 -9.58 -7.89 13.82
C HIS A 53 -10.59 -8.94 14.31
N ALA A 54 -11.81 -8.54 14.70
CA ALA A 54 -12.82 -9.46 15.20
C ALA A 54 -13.42 -10.35 14.10
N ALA A 55 -13.59 -9.82 12.88
CA ALA A 55 -14.18 -10.58 11.77
C ALA A 55 -13.25 -11.68 11.22
N LEU A 56 -11.93 -11.41 11.18
CA LEU A 56 -10.90 -12.40 10.84
C LEU A 56 -10.96 -13.62 11.78
N ASN A 57 -11.27 -13.37 13.05
CA ASN A 57 -11.16 -14.35 14.12
C ASN A 57 -12.25 -15.45 14.10
N SER A 58 -13.40 -15.23 13.47
CA SER A 58 -14.48 -16.23 13.45
C SER A 58 -14.34 -17.29 12.36
N ALA A 59 -13.69 -16.95 11.23
CA ALA A 59 -13.46 -17.88 10.11
C ALA A 59 -12.09 -18.58 10.17
N ALA A 60 -11.11 -17.98 10.88
CA ALA A 60 -9.77 -18.51 10.98
C ALA A 60 -9.67 -19.71 11.94
N LYS A 61 -9.01 -20.79 11.51
CA LYS A 61 -8.72 -21.96 12.35
C LYS A 61 -7.36 -21.84 13.01
N LYS A 62 -7.27 -22.25 14.27
CA LYS A 62 -6.00 -22.33 15.03
C LYS A 62 -4.98 -23.20 14.29
N GLY A 63 -3.72 -22.75 14.24
CA GLY A 63 -2.62 -23.45 13.59
C GLY A 63 -2.62 -23.38 12.06
N GLN A 64 -3.54 -22.64 11.45
CA GLN A 64 -3.56 -22.37 10.01
C GLN A 64 -3.15 -20.92 9.74
N PHE A 65 -2.44 -20.67 8.65
CA PHE A 65 -2.12 -19.34 8.16
C PHE A 65 -3.01 -18.95 6.98
N TYR A 66 -3.40 -17.67 6.95
CA TYR A 66 -4.26 -17.10 5.93
C TYR A 66 -3.68 -15.81 5.35
N LEU A 67 -4.04 -15.51 4.12
CA LEU A 67 -4.06 -14.15 3.58
C LEU A 67 -5.51 -13.64 3.60
N GLN A 68 -5.70 -12.35 3.79
CA GLN A 68 -7.01 -11.73 3.61
C GLN A 68 -7.11 -11.18 2.19
N ASP A 69 -8.14 -11.59 1.45
CA ASP A 69 -8.45 -11.08 0.11
C ASP A 69 -9.24 -9.76 0.18
N CYS A 70 -9.42 -9.10 -0.95
CA CYS A 70 -10.02 -7.77 -1.07
C CYS A 70 -11.47 -7.69 -0.56
N ASP A 71 -12.21 -8.80 -0.60
CA ASP A 71 -13.57 -8.92 -0.06
C ASP A 71 -13.61 -9.26 1.45
N LYS A 72 -12.45 -9.17 2.12
CA LYS A 72 -12.21 -9.54 3.52
C LYS A 72 -12.24 -11.05 3.80
N SER A 73 -12.40 -11.89 2.78
CA SER A 73 -12.36 -13.35 2.95
C SER A 73 -10.96 -13.82 3.33
N LEU A 74 -10.90 -14.93 4.07
CA LEU A 74 -9.65 -15.57 4.45
C LEU A 74 -9.32 -16.72 3.51
N VAL A 75 -8.21 -16.59 2.79
CA VAL A 75 -7.77 -17.57 1.80
C VAL A 75 -6.52 -18.31 2.27
N GLN A 76 -6.50 -19.63 2.06
CA GLN A 76 -5.37 -20.50 2.37
C GLN A 76 -4.62 -20.85 1.10
N ARG A 77 -3.30 -20.62 1.12
CA ARG A 77 -2.34 -21.02 0.08
C ARG A 77 -2.87 -20.74 -1.33
N PRO A 78 -3.33 -19.52 -1.62
CA PRO A 78 -4.03 -19.23 -2.87
C PRO A 78 -3.10 -19.37 -4.07
N SER A 79 -3.61 -19.87 -5.20
CA SER A 79 -2.88 -19.92 -6.48
C SER A 79 -2.89 -18.58 -7.24
N SER A 80 -3.71 -17.63 -6.78
CA SER A 80 -3.79 -16.26 -7.28
C SER A 80 -4.19 -15.30 -6.16
N PHE A 81 -3.67 -14.07 -6.15
CA PHE A 81 -3.95 -13.11 -5.09
C PHE A 81 -3.95 -11.68 -5.61
N THR A 82 -5.05 -10.94 -5.43
CA THR A 82 -5.15 -9.54 -5.87
C THR A 82 -4.41 -8.63 -4.89
N LEU A 83 -3.43 -7.86 -5.40
CA LEU A 83 -2.62 -6.97 -4.58
C LEU A 83 -3.27 -5.58 -4.46
N ALA A 84 -3.87 -5.10 -5.55
CA ALA A 84 -4.51 -3.79 -5.62
C ALA A 84 -6.04 -3.90 -5.64
N CYS A 85 -6.68 -3.81 -4.46
CA CYS A 85 -8.12 -4.08 -4.33
C CYS A 85 -9.05 -3.08 -5.01
N ALA A 86 -8.64 -1.82 -5.18
CA ALA A 86 -9.52 -0.77 -5.69
C ALA A 86 -9.79 -0.89 -7.21
N ASP A 87 -8.81 -1.37 -7.95
CA ASP A 87 -8.79 -1.34 -9.42
C ASP A 87 -8.27 -2.65 -10.03
N SER A 88 -7.82 -3.62 -9.22
CA SER A 88 -7.24 -4.89 -9.66
C SER A 88 -6.06 -4.74 -10.61
N ASN A 89 -5.36 -3.60 -10.56
CA ASN A 89 -4.25 -3.30 -11.47
C ASN A 89 -3.01 -4.16 -11.23
N SER A 90 -2.91 -4.84 -10.09
CA SER A 90 -1.85 -5.81 -9.83
C SER A 90 -2.35 -7.04 -9.07
N ALA A 91 -1.83 -8.20 -9.46
CA ALA A 91 -2.12 -9.48 -8.84
C ALA A 91 -0.95 -10.46 -8.99
N LEU A 92 -0.87 -11.43 -8.08
CA LEU A 92 -0.03 -12.61 -8.24
C LEU A 92 -0.87 -13.72 -8.88
N ASP A 93 -0.34 -14.36 -9.91
CA ASP A 93 -0.92 -15.52 -10.59
C ASP A 93 0.03 -16.72 -10.52
N SER A 94 -0.50 -17.91 -10.80
CA SER A 94 0.27 -19.15 -10.88
C SER A 94 1.16 -19.38 -9.65
N VAL A 95 0.66 -18.99 -8.48
CA VAL A 95 1.42 -18.99 -7.24
C VAL A 95 1.67 -20.42 -6.78
N LYS A 96 2.94 -20.74 -6.55
CA LYS A 96 3.40 -22.00 -5.98
C LYS A 96 4.11 -21.69 -4.67
N TRP A 97 3.42 -21.97 -3.58
CA TRP A 97 3.92 -21.77 -2.23
C TRP A 97 4.78 -22.94 -1.75
N ASP A 98 5.89 -22.58 -1.12
CA ASP A 98 6.78 -23.40 -0.33
C ASP A 98 6.65 -22.98 1.15
N ASN A 99 6.69 -23.94 2.07
CA ASN A 99 6.67 -23.69 3.51
C ASN A 99 5.44 -22.90 4.02
N TRP A 100 4.27 -23.08 3.40
CA TRP A 100 3.02 -22.50 3.90
C TRP A 100 2.68 -23.03 5.30
N GLY A 101 2.26 -22.15 6.21
CA GLY A 101 1.80 -22.54 7.55
C GLY A 101 2.74 -22.17 8.69
N ASP A 102 3.87 -21.52 8.40
CA ASP A 102 4.75 -20.89 9.40
C ASP A 102 4.61 -19.36 9.32
N THR A 103 5.22 -18.63 10.26
CA THR A 103 5.36 -17.17 10.27
C THR A 103 5.98 -16.60 8.98
N GLN A 104 6.62 -17.44 8.16
CA GLN A 104 7.08 -17.10 6.82
C GLN A 104 6.71 -18.22 5.84
N ALA A 105 6.21 -17.85 4.66
CA ALA A 105 6.07 -18.74 3.51
C ALA A 105 6.80 -18.12 2.32
N THR A 106 7.38 -18.97 1.47
CA THR A 106 8.05 -18.51 0.24
C THR A 106 7.36 -19.09 -0.97
N GLY A 107 7.74 -18.67 -2.16
CA GLY A 107 7.21 -19.27 -3.37
C GLY A 107 7.71 -18.66 -4.65
N SER A 108 7.16 -19.16 -5.75
CA SER A 108 7.26 -18.58 -7.09
C SER A 108 5.88 -18.17 -7.58
N ALA A 109 5.82 -17.11 -8.39
CA ALA A 109 4.58 -16.62 -8.96
C ALA A 109 4.85 -15.85 -10.26
N VAL A 110 3.77 -15.45 -10.93
CA VAL A 110 3.78 -14.45 -11.99
C VAL A 110 3.10 -13.21 -11.43
N LEU A 111 3.82 -12.09 -11.37
CA LEU A 111 3.23 -10.79 -11.08
C LEU A 111 2.59 -10.28 -12.38
N ARG A 112 1.27 -10.10 -12.36
CA ARG A 112 0.51 -9.45 -13.43
C ARG A 112 0.23 -8.01 -13.02
N GLU A 113 0.58 -7.07 -13.88
CA GLU A 113 0.33 -5.63 -13.68
C GLU A 113 -0.34 -5.04 -14.92
N ASN A 114 -1.13 -3.99 -14.74
CA ASN A 114 -1.58 -3.16 -15.86
C ASN A 114 -0.45 -2.19 -16.26
N SER A 115 -0.10 -2.15 -17.54
CA SER A 115 0.95 -1.26 -18.05
C SER A 115 0.64 0.22 -17.84
N CYS A 116 -0.65 0.58 -17.74
CA CYS A 116 -1.12 1.96 -17.62
C CYS A 116 -0.57 2.93 -18.69
N VAL A 117 -0.29 2.42 -19.90
CA VAL A 117 0.15 3.24 -21.04
C VAL A 117 -0.97 3.31 -22.09
N PRO A 118 -1.42 4.51 -22.51
CA PRO A 118 -1.03 5.84 -22.02
C PRO A 118 -1.68 6.23 -20.68
N ASN A 119 -2.70 5.48 -20.23
CA ASN A 119 -3.32 5.60 -18.92
C ASN A 119 -3.83 4.21 -18.48
N CYS A 120 -4.27 4.08 -17.22
CA CYS A 120 -4.71 2.79 -16.68
C CYS A 120 -6.01 2.25 -17.30
N ALA A 121 -6.87 3.08 -17.88
CA ALA A 121 -8.09 2.60 -18.52
C ALA A 121 -7.81 1.91 -19.87
N GLU A 122 -6.78 2.37 -20.59
CA GLU A 122 -6.38 1.85 -21.90
C GLU A 122 -5.20 0.87 -21.85
N GLY A 123 -4.58 0.73 -20.67
CA GLY A 123 -3.43 -0.13 -20.46
C GLY A 123 -3.71 -1.62 -20.71
N LYS A 124 -2.64 -2.39 -20.81
CA LYS A 124 -2.71 -3.84 -21.08
C LYS A 124 -2.01 -4.60 -19.94
N PRO A 125 -2.46 -5.82 -19.63
CA PRO A 125 -1.74 -6.65 -18.68
C PRO A 125 -0.34 -6.97 -19.20
N VAL A 126 0.65 -6.79 -18.35
CA VAL A 126 2.04 -7.23 -18.49
C VAL A 126 2.34 -8.22 -17.37
N SER A 127 3.33 -9.09 -17.57
CA SER A 127 3.60 -10.19 -16.65
C SER A 127 5.09 -10.39 -16.42
N TYR A 128 5.44 -10.64 -15.16
CA TYR A 128 6.82 -10.80 -14.72
C TYR A 128 6.97 -12.03 -13.82
N PRO A 129 7.95 -12.91 -14.06
CA PRO A 129 8.25 -13.98 -13.13
C PRO A 129 8.87 -13.39 -11.84
N VAL A 130 8.37 -13.85 -10.69
CA VAL A 130 8.78 -13.34 -9.38
C VAL A 130 8.99 -14.46 -8.37
N ARG A 131 9.86 -14.21 -7.38
CA ARG A 131 9.85 -14.92 -6.09
C ARG A 131 9.06 -14.11 -5.09
N ILE A 132 8.33 -14.81 -4.23
CA ILE A 132 7.55 -14.18 -3.17
C ILE A 132 7.96 -14.70 -1.80
N LYS A 133 7.85 -13.84 -0.79
CA LYS A 133 8.00 -14.17 0.62
C LYS A 133 6.88 -13.51 1.42
N ALA A 134 5.93 -14.30 1.86
CA ALA A 134 4.89 -13.86 2.77
C ALA A 134 5.40 -13.91 4.21
N THR A 135 5.16 -12.86 4.99
CA THR A 135 5.49 -12.84 6.43
C THR A 135 4.27 -12.47 7.26
N GLY A 136 4.18 -13.07 8.43
CA GLY A 136 2.98 -13.05 9.25
C GLY A 136 3.23 -13.43 10.70
N ALA A 137 2.18 -13.35 11.50
CA ALA A 137 2.20 -13.67 12.92
C ALA A 137 0.94 -14.42 13.34
N LEU A 138 0.99 -15.07 14.51
CA LEU A 138 -0.18 -15.65 15.14
C LEU A 138 -1.05 -14.54 15.75
N THR A 139 -2.36 -14.67 15.57
CA THR A 139 -3.39 -13.90 16.26
C THR A 139 -3.60 -14.43 17.68
N ALA A 140 -4.35 -13.69 18.50
CA ALA A 140 -4.69 -14.10 19.86
C ALA A 140 -5.39 -15.47 19.94
N ASN A 141 -6.14 -15.85 18.91
CA ASN A 141 -6.84 -17.13 18.83
C ASN A 141 -5.95 -18.27 18.28
N GLY A 142 -4.68 -17.99 18.00
CA GLY A 142 -3.70 -18.95 17.51
C GLY A 142 -3.82 -19.32 16.03
N ALA A 143 -4.62 -18.59 15.26
CA ALA A 143 -4.58 -18.62 13.79
C ALA A 143 -3.50 -17.65 13.28
N GLY A 144 -2.76 -18.01 12.24
CA GLY A 144 -1.76 -17.16 11.62
C GLY A 144 -2.34 -16.26 10.51
N ALA A 145 -1.78 -15.07 10.36
CA ALA A 145 -2.11 -14.17 9.26
C ALA A 145 -0.82 -13.65 8.62
N TYR A 146 -0.67 -13.86 7.31
CA TYR A 146 0.32 -13.15 6.52
C TYR A 146 -0.18 -11.73 6.26
N THR A 147 0.64 -10.74 6.60
CA THR A 147 0.29 -9.32 6.50
C THR A 147 1.20 -8.56 5.54
N SER A 148 2.25 -9.22 5.03
CA SER A 148 3.07 -8.67 3.96
C SER A 148 3.50 -9.77 3.01
N ILE A 149 3.75 -9.36 1.76
CA ILE A 149 4.35 -10.19 0.72
C ILE A 149 5.47 -9.36 0.09
N GLU A 150 6.71 -9.76 0.30
CA GLU A 150 7.84 -9.29 -0.49
C GLU A 150 7.80 -9.98 -1.84
N ILE A 151 7.95 -9.20 -2.92
CA ILE A 151 7.86 -9.62 -4.31
C ILE A 151 9.17 -9.21 -4.98
N THR A 152 9.92 -10.19 -5.48
CA THR A 152 11.24 -9.97 -6.09
C THR A 152 11.22 -10.44 -7.53
N TYR A 153 11.49 -9.52 -8.48
CA TYR A 153 11.67 -9.84 -9.89
C TYR A 153 12.86 -10.79 -10.09
N THR A 154 12.64 -11.88 -10.83
CA THR A 154 13.69 -12.87 -11.10
C THR A 154 14.37 -12.70 -12.45
N ASP A 155 13.76 -11.92 -13.34
CA ASP A 155 14.27 -11.64 -14.67
C ASP A 155 14.35 -10.11 -14.89
N LYS A 156 13.76 -9.58 -15.96
CA LYS A 156 13.74 -8.14 -16.23
C LYS A 156 12.91 -7.40 -15.18
N VAL A 157 13.53 -6.39 -14.56
CA VAL A 157 12.83 -5.39 -13.74
C VAL A 157 12.22 -4.32 -14.67
N PRO A 158 10.94 -3.94 -14.49
CA PRO A 158 10.35 -2.83 -15.23
C PRO A 158 11.13 -1.52 -15.04
N GLU A 159 11.16 -0.67 -16.06
CA GLU A 159 11.85 0.61 -15.96
C GLU A 159 11.24 1.48 -14.86
N GLY A 160 12.09 2.08 -14.02
CA GLY A 160 11.65 2.91 -12.91
C GLY A 160 11.12 2.15 -11.69
N GLN A 161 11.25 0.82 -11.64
CA GLN A 161 10.88 0.02 -10.47
C GLN A 161 12.10 -0.60 -9.77
N ASP A 162 11.95 -0.84 -8.47
CA ASP A 162 12.91 -1.59 -7.68
C ASP A 162 12.82 -3.09 -7.98
N LYS A 163 13.94 -3.80 -7.84
CA LYS A 163 13.98 -5.26 -8.00
C LYS A 163 13.07 -5.99 -7.01
N THR A 164 12.86 -5.40 -5.84
CA THR A 164 12.04 -5.95 -4.77
C THR A 164 11.07 -4.89 -4.29
N THR A 165 9.80 -5.26 -4.18
CA THR A 165 8.74 -4.43 -3.59
C THR A 165 8.01 -5.21 -2.51
N VAL A 166 7.34 -4.52 -1.59
CA VAL A 166 6.59 -5.14 -0.50
C VAL A 166 5.14 -4.71 -0.59
N TRP A 167 4.27 -5.67 -0.81
CA TRP A 167 2.85 -5.51 -0.56
C TRP A 167 2.58 -5.68 0.94
N SER A 168 1.73 -4.82 1.49
CA SER A 168 1.24 -4.94 2.86
C SER A 168 -0.28 -4.97 2.86
N ALA A 169 -0.85 -5.87 3.68
CA ALA A 169 -2.27 -5.85 3.97
C ALA A 169 -2.62 -4.47 4.53
N ARG A 170 -3.54 -3.77 3.87
CA ARG A 170 -4.07 -2.52 4.43
C ARG A 170 -4.85 -2.88 5.68
N ARG A 171 -4.40 -2.34 6.82
CA ARG A 171 -5.11 -2.44 8.09
C ARG A 171 -6.29 -1.49 8.11
#